data_AF-A0A839A883-F1
#
_entry.id   AF-A0A839A883-F1
#
_cell.length_a   1.000
_cell.length_b   1.000
_cell.length_c   1.000
_cell.angle_alpha   90.00
_cell.angle_beta   90.00
_cell.angle_gamma   90.00
#
_symmetry.space_group_name_H-M   'P 1'
#
loop_
_entity.id
_entity.type
_entity.pdbx_description
1 polymer ?
#
loop_
_entity_poly.entity_id
_entity_poly.type
_entity_poly.pdbx_seq_one_letter_code
_entity_poly.pdbx_strand_id
1 'polypeptide(L)'
;MTKQAKILVSLACTILVAVIIQLSFFLYSQHQVKNIHRQEAYAQGVIQQIDQYYSDKETGFIIEDMNEDDLMSIRTHLSDLEESEVLGPKQIQAYNDLHRRYFARNEVNAMYIEPVITGGQVNSNVPYVENIEYYTLLETIEPYRFQETEDNFQKTINLLIDDALSQTLNYETVVSTLNNLKFIPVTEGYFEVIARGLKEAEEAYALVYNQTLLAKLNNAFQSYARELIEEINASNIDVANLQEFQNAMEISPYLKRLFGPE
;
A
#
# COMPACT_ATOMS: atom_id res chain seq x y z
N MET A 1 -10.91 -76.81 45.25
CA MET A 1 -11.70 -75.96 44.33
C MET A 1 -12.31 -76.84 43.24
N THR A 2 -13.65 -76.89 43.13
CA THR A 2 -14.35 -77.74 42.15
C THR A 2 -14.15 -77.22 40.72
N LYS A 3 -14.19 -78.09 39.70
CA LYS A 3 -14.05 -77.70 38.27
C LYS A 3 -15.00 -76.55 37.89
N GLN A 4 -16.23 -76.57 38.43
CA GLN A 4 -17.23 -75.53 38.20
C GLN A 4 -16.83 -74.16 38.78
N ALA A 5 -16.25 -74.12 39.98
CA ALA A 5 -15.79 -72.86 40.58
C ALA A 5 -14.62 -72.24 39.79
N LYS A 6 -13.71 -73.06 39.23
CA LYS A 6 -12.62 -72.57 38.36
C LYS A 6 -13.15 -71.97 37.05
N ILE A 7 -14.17 -72.59 36.46
CA ILE A 7 -14.83 -72.08 35.24
C ILE A 7 -15.54 -70.75 35.54
N LEU A 8 -16.24 -70.66 36.67
CA LEU A 8 -16.97 -69.45 37.05
C LEU A 8 -16.03 -68.26 37.32
N VAL A 9 -14.92 -68.50 38.02
CA VAL A 9 -13.89 -67.47 38.27
C VAL A 9 -13.20 -67.05 36.97
N SER A 10 -12.89 -68.01 36.09
CA SER A 10 -12.34 -67.71 34.76
C SER A 10 -13.30 -66.82 33.95
N LEU A 11 -14.58 -67.19 33.88
CA LEU A 11 -15.59 -66.42 33.15
C LEU A 11 -15.76 -65.00 33.73
N ALA A 12 -15.77 -64.87 35.06
CA ALA A 12 -15.84 -63.58 35.74
C ALA A 12 -14.62 -62.70 35.41
N CYS A 13 -13.41 -63.28 35.40
CA CYS A 13 -12.20 -62.55 34.99
C CYS A 13 -12.26 -62.11 33.53
N THR A 14 -12.72 -62.95 32.60
CA THR A 14 -12.82 -62.59 31.18
C THR A 14 -13.82 -61.45 30.95
N ILE A 15 -14.97 -61.49 31.63
CA ILE A 15 -15.97 -60.40 31.59
C ILE A 15 -15.38 -59.11 32.16
N LEU A 16 -14.65 -59.20 33.28
CA LEU A 16 -14.06 -58.03 33.92
C LEU A 16 -12.98 -57.37 33.05
N VAL A 17 -12.15 -58.16 32.36
CA VAL A 17 -11.18 -57.64 31.38
C VAL A 17 -11.89 -56.99 30.18
N ALA A 18 -12.94 -57.62 29.66
CA ALA A 18 -13.71 -57.06 28.54
C ALA A 18 -14.35 -55.71 28.91
N VAL A 19 -14.88 -55.58 30.13
CA VAL A 19 -15.44 -54.32 30.66
C VAL A 19 -14.36 -53.27 30.81
N ILE A 20 -13.18 -53.61 31.35
CA ILE A 20 -12.05 -52.67 31.47
C ILE A 20 -11.61 -52.15 30.09
N ILE A 21 -11.50 -53.02 29.09
CA ILE A 21 -11.11 -52.63 27.73
C ILE A 21 -12.16 -51.70 27.13
N GLN A 22 -13.45 -52.04 27.20
CA GLN A 22 -14.53 -51.18 26.69
C GLN A 22 -14.59 -49.82 27.41
N LEU A 23 -14.42 -49.81 28.73
CA LEU A 23 -14.41 -48.57 29.52
C LEU A 23 -13.19 -47.71 29.17
N SER A 24 -12.02 -48.33 28.98
CA SER A 24 -10.80 -47.65 28.56
C SER A 24 -10.96 -47.04 27.17
N PHE A 25 -11.57 -47.77 26.23
CA PHE A 25 -11.86 -47.27 24.89
C PHE A 25 -12.87 -46.12 24.91
N PHE A 26 -13.89 -46.19 25.77
CA PHE A 26 -14.88 -45.13 25.96
C PHE A 26 -14.28 -43.87 26.62
N LEU A 27 -13.44 -44.03 27.64
CA LEU A 27 -12.75 -42.91 28.28
C LEU A 27 -11.73 -42.27 27.33
N TYR A 28 -11.00 -43.08 26.56
CA TYR A 28 -10.09 -42.62 25.53
C TYR A 28 -10.82 -41.86 24.42
N SER A 29 -11.96 -42.36 23.92
CA SER A 29 -12.76 -41.65 22.92
C SER A 29 -13.37 -40.36 23.46
N GLN A 30 -13.86 -40.34 24.70
CA GLN A 30 -14.31 -39.12 25.37
C GLN A 30 -13.19 -38.08 25.53
N HIS A 31 -11.97 -38.51 25.84
CA HIS A 31 -10.81 -37.61 25.92
C HIS A 31 -10.41 -37.08 24.54
N GLN A 32 -10.41 -37.91 23.50
CA GLN A 32 -10.15 -37.44 22.13
C GLN A 32 -11.20 -36.42 21.68
N VAL A 33 -12.49 -36.68 21.89
CA VAL A 33 -13.57 -35.73 21.51
C VAL A 33 -13.45 -34.41 22.27
N LYS A 34 -13.13 -34.43 23.57
CA LYS A 34 -12.90 -33.20 24.35
C LYS A 34 -11.67 -32.41 23.89
N ASN A 35 -10.60 -33.09 23.48
CA ASN A 35 -9.42 -32.44 22.92
C ASN A 35 -9.72 -31.79 21.56
N ILE A 36 -10.46 -32.48 20.68
CA ILE A 36 -10.89 -31.94 19.40
C ILE A 36 -11.76 -30.69 19.58
N HIS A 37 -12.79 -30.74 20.44
CA HIS A 37 -13.66 -29.58 20.70
C HIS A 37 -12.89 -28.40 21.28
N ARG A 38 -11.88 -28.66 22.12
CA ARG A 38 -11.04 -27.62 22.69
C ARG A 38 -10.15 -26.97 21.63
N GLN A 39 -9.60 -27.76 20.71
CA GLN A 39 -8.76 -27.27 19.61
C GLN A 39 -9.60 -26.53 18.55
N GLU A 40 -10.81 -26.98 18.24
CA GLU A 40 -11.75 -26.26 17.37
C GLU A 40 -12.17 -24.92 17.98
N ALA A 41 -12.45 -24.89 19.29
CA ALA A 41 -12.74 -23.64 20.00
C ALA A 41 -11.53 -22.69 19.99
N TYR A 42 -10.31 -23.23 20.09
CA TYR A 42 -9.08 -22.44 19.98
C TYR A 42 -8.91 -21.87 18.57
N ALA A 43 -9.16 -22.67 17.52
CA ALA A 43 -9.12 -22.23 16.12
C ALA A 43 -10.18 -21.16 15.79
N GLN A 44 -11.36 -21.22 16.42
CA GLN A 44 -12.37 -20.16 16.34
C GLN A 44 -11.94 -18.90 17.10
N GLY A 45 -11.29 -19.06 18.25
CA GLY A 45 -10.73 -17.94 19.01
C GLY A 45 -9.73 -17.12 18.21
N VAL A 46 -8.86 -17.77 17.42
CA VAL A 46 -7.91 -17.06 16.54
C VAL A 46 -8.61 -16.24 15.46
N ILE A 47 -9.69 -16.78 14.85
CA ILE A 47 -10.48 -16.01 13.88
C ILE A 47 -11.13 -14.79 14.56
N GLN A 48 -11.67 -14.97 15.77
CA GLN A 48 -12.27 -13.87 16.52
C GLN A 48 -11.24 -12.80 16.90
N GLN A 49 -9.99 -13.18 17.21
CA GLN A 49 -8.90 -12.23 17.44
C GLN A 49 -8.57 -11.46 16.17
N ILE A 50 -8.42 -12.14 15.03
CA ILE A 50 -8.19 -11.50 13.71
C ILE A 50 -9.32 -10.52 13.40
N ASP A 51 -10.56 -10.94 13.62
CA ASP A 51 -11.77 -10.15 13.35
C ASP A 51 -11.84 -8.85 14.16
N GLN A 52 -11.22 -8.79 15.35
CA GLN A 52 -11.18 -7.59 16.19
C GLN A 52 -10.29 -6.48 15.61
N TYR A 53 -9.36 -6.82 14.73
CA TYR A 53 -8.50 -5.84 14.08
C TYR A 53 -9.16 -5.15 12.90
N TYR A 54 -10.36 -5.57 12.49
CA TYR A 54 -11.12 -4.85 11.47
C TYR A 54 -11.94 -3.74 12.14
N SER A 55 -11.72 -2.50 11.70
CA SER A 55 -12.57 -1.36 12.06
C SER A 55 -14.01 -1.61 11.59
N ASP A 56 -14.13 -2.14 10.36
CA ASP A 56 -15.38 -2.63 9.78
C ASP A 56 -15.05 -3.72 8.76
N LYS A 57 -15.65 -4.91 8.94
CA LYS A 57 -15.44 -6.06 8.08
C LYS A 57 -15.98 -5.88 6.67
N GLU A 58 -17.03 -5.07 6.50
CA GLU A 58 -17.61 -4.84 5.16
C GLU A 58 -16.69 -3.97 4.31
N THR A 59 -16.01 -3.00 4.95
CA THR A 59 -15.10 -2.09 4.25
C THR A 59 -13.68 -2.65 4.13
N GLY A 60 -13.30 -3.57 5.03
CA GLY A 60 -11.99 -4.22 5.05
C GLY A 60 -10.89 -3.38 5.68
N PHE A 61 -11.22 -2.23 6.29
CA PHE A 61 -10.24 -1.40 6.99
C PHE A 61 -9.88 -1.99 8.36
N ILE A 62 -8.62 -1.84 8.72
CA ILE A 62 -8.07 -2.32 10.00
C ILE A 62 -7.94 -1.17 11.02
N ILE A 63 -7.97 -1.48 12.31
CA ILE A 63 -7.85 -0.50 13.40
C ILE A 63 -6.48 0.19 13.39
N GLU A 64 -6.44 1.46 13.78
CA GLU A 64 -5.24 2.31 13.70
C GLU A 64 -4.09 1.81 14.59
N ASP A 65 -4.42 1.36 15.79
CA ASP A 65 -3.49 0.97 16.87
C ASP A 65 -2.86 -0.42 16.71
N MET A 66 -3.26 -1.17 15.67
CA MET A 66 -2.64 -2.43 15.33
C MET A 66 -1.15 -2.25 15.01
N ASN A 67 -0.30 -3.10 15.60
CA ASN A 67 1.15 -3.11 15.43
C ASN A 67 1.70 -4.50 15.01
N GLU A 68 3.02 -4.61 14.84
CA GLU A 68 3.66 -5.86 14.42
C GLU A 68 3.67 -6.94 15.51
N ASP A 69 3.70 -6.55 16.79
CA ASP A 69 3.62 -7.51 17.90
C ASP A 69 2.26 -8.21 17.93
N ASP A 70 1.19 -7.52 17.53
CA ASP A 70 -0.14 -8.11 17.37
C ASP A 70 -0.15 -9.19 16.29
N LEU A 71 0.49 -8.94 15.13
CA LEU A 71 0.65 -9.94 14.07
C LEU A 71 1.46 -11.14 14.55
N MET A 72 2.57 -10.89 15.24
CA MET A 72 3.45 -11.94 15.79
C MET A 72 2.74 -12.79 16.83
N SER A 73 1.90 -12.17 17.66
CA SER A 73 1.04 -12.86 18.61
C SER A 73 0.08 -13.81 17.88
N ILE A 74 -0.67 -13.34 16.88
CA ILE A 74 -1.58 -14.18 16.08
C ILE A 74 -0.81 -15.31 15.39
N ARG A 75 0.37 -15.02 14.83
CA ARG A 75 1.21 -16.01 14.14
C ARG A 75 1.63 -17.15 15.07
N THR A 76 1.95 -16.83 16.32
CA THR A 76 2.29 -17.83 17.34
C THR A 76 1.10 -18.75 17.63
N HIS A 77 -0.10 -18.19 17.80
CA HIS A 77 -1.32 -18.99 18.00
C HIS A 77 -1.63 -19.90 16.79
N LEU A 78 -1.32 -19.45 15.57
CA LEU A 78 -1.45 -20.27 14.37
C LEU A 78 -0.42 -21.41 14.32
N SER A 79 0.81 -21.17 14.76
CA SER A 79 1.83 -22.22 14.86
C SER A 79 1.42 -23.30 15.86
N ASP A 80 0.86 -22.94 17.01
CA ASP A 80 0.32 -23.91 17.98
C ASP A 80 -0.81 -24.77 17.38
N LEU A 81 -1.65 -24.17 16.53
CA LEU A 81 -2.72 -24.87 15.81
C LEU A 81 -2.18 -25.80 14.73
N GLU A 82 -1.08 -25.41 14.08
CA GLU A 82 -0.39 -26.22 13.07
C GLU A 82 0.21 -27.48 13.70
N GLU A 83 0.92 -27.33 14.83
CA GLU A 83 1.45 -28.45 15.61
C GLU A 83 0.35 -29.39 16.13
N SER A 84 -0.84 -28.85 16.33
CA SER A 84 -2.02 -29.59 16.80
C SER A 84 -2.81 -30.27 15.67
N GLU A 85 -2.43 -30.12 14.40
CA GLU A 85 -3.15 -30.59 13.20
C GLU A 85 -4.59 -30.05 13.06
N VAL A 86 -4.93 -28.95 13.75
CA VAL A 86 -6.28 -28.33 13.72
C VAL A 86 -6.29 -27.02 12.91
N LEU A 87 -5.14 -26.60 12.40
CA LEU A 87 -5.04 -25.42 11.54
C LEU A 87 -5.76 -25.65 10.21
N GLY A 88 -6.83 -24.90 10.01
CA GLY A 88 -7.58 -24.89 8.76
C GLY A 88 -7.05 -23.86 7.76
N PRO A 89 -7.32 -24.04 6.46
CA PRO A 89 -6.95 -23.07 5.42
C PRO A 89 -7.60 -21.70 5.63
N LYS A 90 -8.77 -21.65 6.28
CA LYS A 90 -9.48 -20.39 6.57
C LYS A 90 -8.71 -19.51 7.54
N GLN A 91 -8.10 -20.08 8.58
CA GLN A 91 -7.31 -19.33 9.56
C GLN A 91 -6.05 -18.75 8.93
N ILE A 92 -5.36 -19.55 8.11
CA ILE A 92 -4.16 -19.12 7.37
C ILE A 92 -4.53 -17.96 6.44
N GLN A 93 -5.61 -18.10 5.68
CA GLN A 93 -6.07 -17.07 4.76
C GLN A 93 -6.43 -15.77 5.48
N ALA A 94 -7.18 -15.86 6.58
CA ALA A 94 -7.58 -14.69 7.37
C ALA A 94 -6.36 -13.93 7.94
N TYR A 95 -5.35 -14.65 8.43
CA TYR A 95 -4.11 -14.03 8.89
C TYR A 95 -3.30 -13.41 7.75
N ASN A 96 -3.14 -14.11 6.63
CA ASN A 96 -2.41 -13.59 5.48
C ASN A 96 -3.08 -12.32 4.93
N ASP A 97 -4.41 -12.26 4.91
CA ASP A 97 -5.15 -11.06 4.52
C ASP A 97 -4.90 -9.91 5.50
N LEU A 98 -5.06 -10.15 6.81
CA LEU A 98 -4.78 -9.15 7.85
C LEU A 98 -3.33 -8.64 7.78
N HIS A 99 -2.37 -9.56 7.67
CA HIS A 99 -0.94 -9.25 7.52
C HIS A 99 -0.69 -8.38 6.29
N ARG A 100 -1.24 -8.75 5.12
CA ARG A 100 -1.08 -7.97 3.90
C ARG A 100 -1.68 -6.57 4.04
N ARG A 101 -2.85 -6.43 4.66
CA ARG A 101 -3.49 -5.12 4.91
C ARG A 101 -2.64 -4.25 5.83
N TYR A 102 -2.08 -4.82 6.89
CA TYR A 102 -1.20 -4.10 7.80
C TYR A 102 0.01 -3.50 7.08
N PHE A 103 0.76 -4.32 6.35
CA PHE A 103 1.95 -3.83 5.64
C PHE A 103 1.58 -2.87 4.50
N ALA A 104 0.54 -3.17 3.71
CA ALA A 104 0.10 -2.26 2.65
C ALA A 104 -0.31 -0.89 3.20
N ARG A 105 -1.05 -0.84 4.30
CA ARG A 105 -1.41 0.43 4.98
C ARG A 105 -0.17 1.19 5.41
N ASN A 106 0.76 0.51 6.08
CA ASN A 106 1.95 1.16 6.63
C ASN A 106 2.84 1.75 5.53
N GLU A 107 3.02 1.01 4.45
CA GLU A 107 3.88 1.42 3.33
C GLU A 107 3.24 2.56 2.54
N VAL A 108 1.91 2.51 2.34
CA VAL A 108 1.17 3.64 1.77
C VAL A 108 1.27 4.87 2.68
N ASN A 109 1.06 4.71 3.99
CA ASN A 109 1.17 5.81 4.95
C ASN A 109 2.58 6.41 5.00
N ALA A 110 3.63 5.60 4.82
CA ALA A 110 5.02 6.06 4.84
C ALA A 110 5.38 7.00 3.67
N MET A 111 4.58 7.04 2.61
CA MET A 111 4.73 8.02 1.52
C MET A 111 4.39 9.45 1.96
N TYR A 112 3.66 9.61 3.07
CA TYR A 112 3.08 10.88 3.50
C TYR A 112 3.74 11.37 4.79
N ILE A 113 3.75 12.68 5.01
CA ILE A 113 4.30 13.28 6.24
C ILE A 113 3.50 12.88 7.49
N GLU A 114 2.24 12.50 7.30
CA GLU A 114 1.31 12.02 8.32
C GLU A 114 0.49 10.86 7.73
N PRO A 115 -0.07 9.96 8.57
CA PRO A 115 -0.87 8.85 8.07
C PRO A 115 -2.08 9.31 7.23
N VAL A 116 -2.15 8.82 5.99
CA VAL A 116 -3.29 9.08 5.09
C VAL A 116 -4.46 8.14 5.36
N ILE A 117 -4.20 6.92 5.82
CA ILE A 117 -5.20 5.96 6.30
C ILE A 117 -5.12 5.86 7.81
N THR A 118 -6.20 6.22 8.51
CA THR A 118 -6.35 6.12 9.97
C THR A 118 -7.63 5.36 10.32
N GLY A 119 -7.47 4.12 10.77
CA GLY A 119 -8.62 3.22 10.96
C GLY A 119 -9.43 3.06 9.67
N GLY A 120 -10.73 3.35 9.74
CA GLY A 120 -11.66 3.36 8.59
C GLY A 120 -11.73 4.68 7.81
N GLN A 121 -10.83 5.64 8.06
CA GLN A 121 -10.85 6.96 7.43
C GLN A 121 -9.65 7.16 6.50
N VAL A 122 -9.88 7.91 5.42
CA VAL A 122 -8.85 8.29 4.43
C VAL A 122 -8.79 9.81 4.37
N ASN A 123 -7.67 10.36 4.81
CA ASN A 123 -7.40 11.78 4.78
C ASN A 123 -7.07 12.22 3.35
N SER A 124 -7.55 13.40 2.97
CA SER A 124 -7.20 14.01 1.68
C SER A 124 -6.15 15.08 1.88
N ASN A 125 -5.38 15.35 0.81
CA ASN A 125 -4.41 16.45 0.75
C ASN A 125 -3.25 16.36 1.76
N VAL A 126 -2.86 15.16 2.18
CA VAL A 126 -1.66 14.97 2.99
C VAL A 126 -0.42 15.15 2.10
N PRO A 127 0.54 16.01 2.44
CA PRO A 127 1.77 16.16 1.66
C PRO A 127 2.65 14.90 1.68
N TYR A 128 3.41 14.68 0.61
CA TYR A 128 4.40 13.62 0.58
C TYR A 128 5.61 13.94 1.46
N VAL A 129 6.27 12.89 1.95
CA VAL A 129 7.62 13.03 2.52
C VAL A 129 8.57 13.60 1.46
N GLU A 130 9.60 14.32 1.91
CA GLU A 130 10.55 14.90 0.97
C GLU A 130 11.35 13.81 0.21
N ASN A 131 11.61 14.07 -1.07
CA ASN A 131 12.53 13.29 -1.92
C ASN A 131 12.04 11.90 -2.31
N ILE A 132 10.73 11.74 -2.52
CA ILE A 132 10.19 10.56 -3.18
C ILE A 132 10.57 10.60 -4.66
N GLU A 133 11.36 9.63 -5.09
CA GLU A 133 11.70 9.36 -6.50
C GLU A 133 10.79 8.27 -7.06
N TYR A 134 10.39 8.38 -8.32
CA TYR A 134 9.41 7.50 -8.96
C TYR A 134 9.82 6.03 -8.92
N TYR A 135 11.06 5.71 -9.29
CA TYR A 135 11.52 4.32 -9.33
C TYR A 135 11.66 3.71 -7.94
N THR A 136 12.19 4.47 -6.98
CA THR A 136 12.25 4.05 -5.57
C THR A 136 10.86 3.82 -5.00
N LEU A 137 9.92 4.72 -5.32
CA LEU A 137 8.53 4.60 -4.92
C LEU A 137 7.90 3.34 -5.51
N LEU A 138 8.00 3.16 -6.84
CA LEU A 138 7.47 2.01 -7.57
C LEU A 138 7.97 0.69 -6.99
N GLU A 139 9.28 0.55 -6.75
CA GLU A 139 9.85 -0.67 -6.17
C GLU A 139 9.33 -0.95 -4.75
N THR A 140 9.09 0.10 -3.96
CA THR A 140 8.67 -0.02 -2.57
C THR A 140 7.18 -0.35 -2.42
N ILE A 141 6.31 0.32 -3.19
CA ILE A 141 4.85 0.23 -2.97
C ILE A 141 4.13 -0.76 -3.89
N GLU A 142 4.68 -1.04 -5.07
CA GLU A 142 4.04 -1.94 -6.04
C GLU A 142 3.80 -3.37 -5.49
N PRO A 143 4.69 -3.97 -4.67
CA PRO A 143 4.42 -5.27 -4.03
C PRO A 143 3.15 -5.31 -3.17
N TYR A 144 2.69 -4.14 -2.70
CA TYR A 144 1.52 -4.01 -1.84
C TYR A 144 0.22 -3.76 -2.63
N ARG A 145 0.28 -3.62 -3.96
CA ARG A 145 -0.89 -3.54 -4.82
C ARG A 145 -1.72 -4.83 -4.73
N PHE A 146 -3.04 -4.68 -4.67
CA PHE A 146 -4.00 -5.79 -4.72
C PHE A 146 -4.41 -6.08 -6.16
N GLN A 147 -4.17 -7.30 -6.65
CA GLN A 147 -4.49 -7.69 -8.04
C GLN A 147 -6.01 -7.83 -8.26
N GLU A 148 -6.68 -8.47 -7.30
CA GLU A 148 -8.13 -8.57 -7.24
C GLU A 148 -8.58 -7.69 -6.07
N THR A 149 -9.55 -6.81 -6.32
CA THR A 149 -10.05 -5.87 -5.30
C THR A 149 -11.42 -6.33 -4.84
N GLU A 150 -11.49 -6.79 -3.59
CA GLU A 150 -12.69 -7.38 -3.00
C GLU A 150 -13.48 -6.36 -2.18
N ASP A 151 -12.80 -5.36 -1.61
CA ASP A 151 -13.39 -4.38 -0.68
C ASP A 151 -12.86 -2.95 -0.87
N ASN A 152 -13.32 -2.04 0.00
CA ASN A 152 -12.98 -0.62 -0.08
C ASN A 152 -11.54 -0.32 0.35
N PHE A 153 -11.00 -1.06 1.32
CA PHE A 153 -9.61 -0.90 1.74
C PHE A 153 -8.65 -1.22 0.58
N GLN A 154 -8.83 -2.36 -0.09
CA GLN A 154 -7.96 -2.77 -1.20
C GLN A 154 -8.02 -1.79 -2.37
N LYS A 155 -9.23 -1.29 -2.70
CA LYS A 155 -9.41 -0.23 -3.71
C LYS A 155 -8.70 1.06 -3.30
N THR A 156 -8.81 1.44 -2.03
CA THR A 156 -8.16 2.65 -1.49
C THR A 156 -6.65 2.57 -1.59
N ILE A 157 -6.06 1.42 -1.20
CA ILE A 157 -4.61 1.19 -1.32
C ILE A 157 -4.17 1.36 -2.77
N ASN A 158 -4.84 0.68 -3.72
CA ASN A 158 -4.47 0.78 -5.13
C ASN A 158 -4.61 2.21 -5.67
N LEU A 159 -5.67 2.93 -5.30
CA LEU A 159 -5.88 4.32 -5.73
C LEU A 159 -4.78 5.25 -5.18
N LEU A 160 -4.39 5.10 -3.91
CA LEU A 160 -3.31 5.90 -3.32
C LEU A 160 -1.95 5.58 -3.94
N ILE A 161 -1.70 4.32 -4.29
CA ILE A 161 -0.49 3.90 -5.02
C ILE A 161 -0.48 4.52 -6.42
N ASP A 162 -1.56 4.35 -7.19
CA ASP A 162 -1.70 4.87 -8.55
C ASP A 162 -1.52 6.39 -8.60
N ASP A 163 -2.14 7.08 -7.64
CA ASP A 163 -2.05 8.53 -7.52
C ASP A 163 -0.62 8.99 -7.16
N ALA A 164 0.03 8.34 -6.18
CA ALA A 164 1.40 8.68 -5.81
C ALA A 164 2.39 8.46 -6.95
N LEU A 165 2.27 7.35 -7.68
CA LEU A 165 3.09 7.07 -8.86
C LEU A 165 2.85 8.10 -9.96
N SER A 166 1.59 8.41 -10.27
CA SER A 166 1.24 9.38 -11.31
C SER A 166 1.77 10.77 -10.99
N GLN A 167 1.54 11.26 -9.78
CA GLN A 167 2.00 12.59 -9.38
C GLN A 167 3.53 12.70 -9.35
N THR A 168 4.22 11.65 -8.89
CA THR A 168 5.70 11.63 -8.86
C THR A 168 6.29 11.57 -10.27
N LEU A 169 5.71 10.77 -11.17
CA LEU A 169 6.13 10.70 -12.57
C LEU A 169 5.95 12.04 -13.28
N ASN A 170 4.80 12.69 -13.08
CA ASN A 170 4.54 14.01 -13.65
C ASN A 170 5.50 15.07 -13.10
N TYR A 171 5.78 15.04 -11.79
CA TYR A 171 6.81 15.88 -11.18
C TYR A 171 8.18 15.71 -11.85
N GLU A 172 8.66 14.47 -12.00
CA GLU A 172 9.95 14.19 -12.63
C GLU A 172 9.97 14.56 -14.11
N THR A 173 8.86 14.39 -14.82
CA THR A 173 8.69 14.82 -16.21
C THR A 173 8.87 16.33 -16.33
N VAL A 174 8.23 17.12 -15.48
CA VAL A 174 8.42 18.59 -15.47
C VAL A 174 9.88 18.95 -15.23
N VAL A 175 10.50 18.38 -14.20
CA VAL A 175 11.89 18.68 -13.85
C VAL A 175 12.85 18.32 -14.99
N SER A 176 12.68 17.15 -15.60
CA SER A 176 13.47 16.70 -16.74
C SER A 176 13.28 17.61 -17.94
N THR A 177 12.04 17.95 -18.30
CA THR A 177 11.74 18.85 -19.43
C THR A 177 12.36 20.23 -19.22
N LEU A 178 12.19 20.84 -18.04
CA LEU A 178 12.80 22.13 -17.73
C LEU A 178 14.33 22.08 -17.78
N ASN A 179 14.96 21.01 -17.28
CA ASN A 179 16.41 20.84 -17.37
C ASN A 179 16.89 20.68 -18.81
N ASN A 180 16.15 19.95 -19.65
CA ASN A 180 16.49 19.78 -21.07
C ASN A 180 16.36 21.10 -21.85
N LEU A 181 15.36 21.91 -21.52
CA LEU A 181 15.16 23.22 -22.13
C LEU A 181 16.34 24.17 -21.88
N LYS A 182 17.08 24.04 -20.77
CA LYS A 182 18.28 24.86 -20.49
C LYS A 182 19.43 24.63 -21.47
N PHE A 183 19.40 23.53 -22.24
CA PHE A 183 20.40 23.26 -23.27
C PHE A 183 20.00 23.77 -24.65
N ILE A 184 18.78 24.29 -24.80
CA ILE A 184 18.32 24.85 -26.07
C ILE A 184 18.80 26.29 -26.18
N PRO A 185 19.51 26.67 -27.26
CA PRO A 185 19.94 28.05 -27.46
C PRO A 185 18.77 29.02 -27.49
N VAL A 186 18.87 30.10 -26.73
CA VAL A 186 17.91 31.21 -26.77
C VAL A 186 18.26 32.16 -27.92
N THR A 187 18.06 31.66 -29.14
CA THR A 187 18.28 32.41 -30.38
C THR A 187 17.14 32.23 -31.38
N GLU A 188 17.08 33.09 -32.41
CA GLU A 188 16.15 32.93 -33.53
C GLU A 188 16.23 31.50 -34.12
N GLY A 189 15.06 30.92 -34.40
CA GLY A 189 14.88 29.55 -34.86
C GLY A 189 14.61 28.52 -33.75
N TYR A 190 14.73 28.87 -32.48
CA TYR A 190 14.56 27.94 -31.34
C TYR A 190 13.40 28.30 -30.41
N PHE A 191 12.76 29.47 -30.54
CA PHE A 191 11.73 29.90 -29.60
C PHE A 191 10.48 29.02 -29.65
N GLU A 192 10.12 28.52 -30.84
CA GLU A 192 9.03 27.55 -30.96
C GLU A 192 9.33 26.24 -30.21
N VAL A 193 10.58 25.77 -30.26
CA VAL A 193 11.00 24.54 -29.56
C VAL A 193 10.93 24.75 -28.05
N ILE A 194 11.42 25.90 -27.56
CA ILE A 194 11.33 26.29 -26.16
C ILE A 194 9.86 26.32 -25.71
N ALA A 195 8.98 26.95 -26.49
CA ALA A 195 7.56 27.05 -26.16
C ALA A 195 6.85 25.71 -26.11
N ARG A 196 7.15 24.79 -27.04
CA ARG A 196 6.58 23.44 -27.03
C ARG A 196 7.02 22.66 -25.80
N GLY A 197 8.31 22.69 -25.45
CA GLY A 197 8.78 22.02 -24.23
C GLY A 197 8.21 22.65 -22.96
N LEU A 198 8.04 23.98 -22.91
CA LEU A 198 7.36 24.63 -21.78
C LEU A 198 5.90 24.21 -21.67
N LYS A 199 5.20 24.10 -22.80
CA LYS A 199 3.82 23.60 -22.82
C LYS A 199 3.74 22.17 -22.30
N GLU A 200 4.64 21.29 -22.71
CA GLU A 200 4.73 19.91 -22.19
C GLU A 200 4.95 19.90 -20.67
N ALA A 201 5.84 20.76 -20.16
CA ALA A 201 6.05 20.92 -18.73
C ALA A 201 4.81 21.48 -18.01
N GLU A 202 4.07 22.41 -18.61
CA GLU A 202 2.82 22.96 -18.05
C GLU A 202 1.71 21.90 -17.98
N GLU A 203 1.59 21.07 -19.01
CA GLU A 203 0.61 19.97 -19.07
C GLU A 203 0.90 18.92 -18.00
N ALA A 204 2.16 18.53 -17.80
CA ALA A 204 2.55 17.63 -16.72
C ALA A 204 2.39 18.27 -15.33
N TYR A 205 2.72 19.56 -15.18
CA TYR A 205 2.52 20.31 -13.94
C TYR A 205 1.05 20.31 -13.50
N ALA A 206 0.11 20.44 -14.44
CA ALA A 206 -1.33 20.46 -14.16
C ALA A 206 -1.86 19.15 -13.55
N LEU A 207 -1.10 18.05 -13.67
CA LEU A 207 -1.44 16.74 -13.10
C LEU A 207 -0.83 16.51 -11.71
N VAL A 208 -0.09 17.49 -11.17
CA VAL A 208 0.50 17.43 -9.83
C VAL A 208 -0.29 18.33 -8.90
N TYR A 209 -0.81 17.78 -7.80
CA TYR A 209 -1.57 18.53 -6.81
C TYR A 209 -1.08 18.32 -5.36
N ASN A 210 -0.15 17.39 -5.15
CA ASN A 210 0.54 17.20 -3.89
C ASN A 210 1.37 18.46 -3.55
N GLN A 211 1.18 18.99 -2.34
CA GLN A 211 1.76 20.27 -1.94
C GLN A 211 3.30 20.26 -1.90
N THR A 212 3.92 19.16 -1.47
CA THR A 212 5.38 19.02 -1.43
C THR A 212 5.97 19.11 -2.84
N LEU A 213 5.37 18.39 -3.80
CA LEU A 213 5.82 18.39 -5.19
C LEU A 213 5.55 19.74 -5.86
N LEU A 214 4.36 20.32 -5.66
CA LEU A 214 4.01 21.65 -6.18
C LEU A 214 4.98 22.74 -5.76
N ALA A 215 5.38 22.77 -4.48
CA ALA A 215 6.36 23.74 -3.99
C ALA A 215 7.70 23.61 -4.73
N LYS A 216 8.17 22.37 -4.96
CA LYS A 216 9.39 22.10 -5.72
C LYS A 216 9.26 22.50 -7.19
N LEU A 217 8.14 22.19 -7.84
CA LEU A 217 7.90 22.58 -9.23
C LEU A 217 7.83 24.10 -9.42
N ASN A 218 7.19 24.81 -8.50
CA ASN A 218 7.15 26.27 -8.53
C ASN A 218 8.57 26.88 -8.47
N ASN A 219 9.44 26.34 -7.61
CA ASN A 219 10.84 26.76 -7.56
C ASN A 219 11.59 26.43 -8.86
N ALA A 220 11.35 25.27 -9.45
CA ALA A 220 11.98 24.86 -10.72
C ALA A 220 11.59 25.79 -11.88
N PHE A 221 10.30 26.09 -12.04
CA PHE A 221 9.81 27.05 -13.02
C PHE A 221 10.41 28.45 -12.77
N GLN A 222 10.41 28.94 -11.53
CA GLN A 222 11.01 30.25 -11.21
C GLN A 222 12.51 30.31 -11.52
N SER A 223 13.26 29.23 -11.26
CA SER A 223 14.68 29.15 -11.63
C SER A 223 14.85 29.22 -13.14
N TYR A 224 14.07 28.42 -13.88
CA TYR A 224 14.12 28.41 -15.33
C TYR A 224 13.75 29.77 -15.94
N ALA A 225 12.72 30.45 -15.43
CA ALA A 225 12.36 31.78 -15.91
C ALA A 225 13.48 32.80 -15.72
N ARG A 226 14.17 32.78 -14.58
CA ARG A 226 15.31 33.67 -14.33
C ARG A 226 16.41 33.46 -15.35
N GLU A 227 16.78 32.20 -15.58
CA GLU A 227 17.82 31.83 -16.55
C GLU A 227 17.41 32.23 -17.98
N LEU A 228 16.17 31.96 -18.38
CA LEU A 228 15.66 32.34 -19.70
C LEU A 228 15.69 33.86 -19.92
N ILE A 229 15.28 34.65 -18.93
CA ILE A 229 15.31 36.12 -19.00
C ILE A 229 16.75 36.62 -19.11
N GLU A 230 17.68 36.05 -18.35
CA GLU A 230 19.11 36.40 -18.41
C GLU A 230 19.69 36.09 -19.79
N GLU A 231 19.38 34.93 -20.38
CA GLU A 231 19.84 34.56 -21.71
C GLU A 231 19.25 35.43 -22.83
N ILE A 232 17.95 35.78 -22.76
CA ILE A 232 17.33 36.73 -23.70
C ILE A 232 18.02 38.10 -23.64
N ASN A 233 18.26 38.60 -22.42
CA ASN A 233 18.93 39.88 -22.24
C ASN A 233 20.39 39.87 -22.73
N ALA A 234 21.06 38.72 -22.64
CA ALA A 234 22.43 38.53 -23.13
C ALA A 234 22.51 38.33 -24.66
N SER A 235 21.45 37.82 -25.30
CA SER A 235 21.47 37.44 -26.72
C SER A 235 21.30 38.62 -27.70
N ASN A 236 21.09 39.85 -27.22
CA ASN A 236 20.80 41.05 -28.02
C ASN A 236 19.59 40.90 -28.96
N ILE A 237 18.68 39.96 -28.68
CA ILE A 237 17.49 39.72 -29.49
C ILE A 237 16.37 40.66 -29.04
N ASP A 238 15.82 41.42 -29.99
CA ASP A 238 14.61 42.22 -29.75
C ASP A 238 13.36 41.31 -29.78
N VAL A 239 13.20 40.53 -28.72
CA VAL A 239 12.11 39.54 -28.58
C VAL A 239 10.71 40.17 -28.65
N ALA A 240 10.57 41.46 -28.32
CA ALA A 240 9.29 42.18 -28.38
C ALA A 240 8.77 42.31 -29.82
N ASN A 241 9.68 42.47 -30.78
CA ASN A 241 9.36 42.63 -32.20
C ASN A 241 9.57 41.33 -33.02
N LEU A 242 10.04 40.26 -32.38
CA LEU A 242 10.29 38.99 -33.06
C LEU A 242 8.99 38.19 -33.21
N GLN A 243 8.50 38.07 -34.44
CA GLN A 243 7.27 37.31 -34.74
C GLN A 243 7.34 35.86 -34.25
N GLU A 244 8.51 35.23 -34.33
CA GLU A 244 8.72 33.87 -33.81
C GLU A 244 8.44 33.80 -32.30
N PHE A 245 8.92 34.77 -31.54
CA PHE A 245 8.70 34.83 -30.10
C PHE A 245 7.24 35.12 -29.75
N GLN A 246 6.57 35.96 -30.54
CA GLN A 246 5.12 36.19 -30.39
C GLN A 246 4.32 34.90 -30.63
N ASN A 247 4.68 34.12 -31.66
CA ASN A 247 4.05 32.82 -31.92
C ASN A 247 4.34 31.83 -30.78
N ALA A 248 5.55 31.83 -30.25
CA ALA A 248 5.95 31.02 -29.10
C ALA A 248 5.11 31.33 -27.84
N MET A 249 4.79 32.59 -27.58
CA MET A 249 3.89 32.98 -26.48
C MET A 249 2.44 32.49 -26.66
N GLU A 250 1.97 32.27 -27.89
CA GLU A 250 0.65 31.67 -28.11
C GLU A 250 0.65 30.15 -27.89
N ILE A 251 1.81 29.51 -27.94
CA ILE A 251 1.96 28.06 -27.66
C ILE A 251 2.02 27.80 -26.16
N SER A 252 2.79 28.59 -25.41
CA SER A 252 2.99 28.41 -23.96
C SER A 252 2.35 29.54 -23.16
N PRO A 253 1.30 29.24 -22.37
CA PRO A 253 0.76 30.17 -21.37
C PRO A 253 1.81 30.67 -20.38
N TYR A 254 2.86 29.89 -20.09
CA TYR A 254 3.96 30.31 -19.23
C TYR A 254 4.76 31.46 -19.85
N LEU A 255 5.18 31.31 -21.11
CA LEU A 255 5.88 32.39 -21.82
C LEU A 255 5.02 33.64 -21.93
N LYS A 256 3.73 33.48 -22.22
CA LYS A 256 2.78 34.59 -22.28
C LYS A 256 2.67 35.33 -20.94
N ARG A 257 2.72 34.62 -19.81
CA ARG A 257 2.73 35.24 -18.48
C ARG A 257 4.04 35.97 -18.16
N LEU A 258 5.17 35.49 -18.68
CA LEU A 258 6.47 36.09 -18.43
C LEU A 258 6.74 37.33 -19.28
N PHE A 259 6.28 37.34 -20.53
CA PHE A 259 6.68 38.34 -21.54
C PHE A 259 5.51 39.01 -22.26
N GLY A 260 4.27 38.58 -22.03
CA GLY A 260 3.09 39.20 -22.59
C GLY A 260 2.80 40.58 -21.98
N PRO A 261 1.99 41.42 -22.65
CA PRO A 261 1.55 42.70 -22.10
C PRO A 261 0.68 42.47 -20.85
N GLU A 262 0.93 43.27 -19.81
CA GLU A 262 0.10 43.34 -18.60
C GLU A 262 -1.34 43.79 -18.88
#